data_AF-X0SX37-F1
#
_entry.id   AF-X0SX37-F1
#
_cell.length_a   1.000
_cell.length_b   1.000
_cell.length_c   1.000
_cell.angle_alpha   90.00
_cell.angle_beta   90.00
_cell.angle_gamma   90.00
#
_symmetry.space_group_name_H-M   'P 1'
#
loop_
_entity.id
_entity.type
_entity.pdbx_description
1 polymer ?
#
loop_
_entity_poly.entity_id
_entity_poly.type
_entity_poly.pdbx_seq_one_letter_code
_entity_poly.pdbx_strand_id
1 'polypeptide(L)'
;KFTFPEPYGSFLTKVASWEGELMLGSPAHYLSQFHPTIGDKKKIERWMDARKLGKPEDVYIDVVDEQNALNPAYPRLWPWVYRTYRSMPPQALVRNPYYFAVDPEGNQLPYIDRLSFEVKSPKMRMEAISNGEASMQARGIKWDRYTMMMQKRQAGDFHLLHWYPGDRSDYCIYPNLNRTTVDARGNVDPDAAAKHKLLNDPRFRRALSLAINRKEIIRAEYDNITEPAQAAPGPASYFYNEKLYHAYTAYDPDRANRMLDEIGLTDRDLEGYRKLPNGNEMAFLINFTAFTGIGPGQFIVDDWANVGIRLVIREMANNLYYAEKAARKPDFTVWSSNGEFFPIIEPRVFIPYSNESNYAQGWAMWYGKGGFHGNPAADPAKLPGSVPP
;
A
#
# COMPACT_ATOMS: atom_id res chain seq x y z
N LYS A 1 15.91 -6.74 27.00
CA LYS A 1 16.64 -5.44 27.03
C LYS A 1 17.01 -5.09 25.60
N PHE A 2 16.56 -3.95 25.09
CA PHE A 2 16.99 -3.43 23.80
C PHE A 2 18.16 -2.48 24.03
N THR A 3 19.24 -2.66 23.27
CA THR A 3 20.41 -1.78 23.28
C THR A 3 20.67 -1.41 21.83
N PHE A 4 20.74 -0.12 21.54
CA PHE A 4 21.02 0.38 20.21
C PHE A 4 22.41 1.02 20.19
N PRO A 5 23.18 0.86 19.11
CA PRO A 5 24.47 1.54 18.97
C PRO A 5 24.30 3.07 18.83
N GLU A 6 23.13 3.51 18.38
CA GLU A 6 22.77 4.92 18.19
C GLU A 6 21.39 5.21 18.81
N PRO A 7 21.05 6.47 19.13
CA PRO A 7 19.73 6.83 19.63
C PRO A 7 18.60 6.44 18.66
N TYR A 8 17.61 5.69 19.15
CA TYR A 8 16.44 5.28 18.37
C TYR A 8 15.14 5.81 18.97
N GLY A 9 14.92 7.13 18.81
CA GLY A 9 13.82 7.85 19.47
C GLY A 9 12.40 7.36 19.13
N SER A 10 12.20 6.75 17.95
CA SER A 10 10.89 6.21 17.53
C SER A 10 10.68 4.75 17.91
N PHE A 11 11.61 4.11 18.63
CA PHE A 11 11.53 2.68 18.94
C PHE A 11 10.24 2.30 19.68
N LEU A 12 9.86 3.04 20.73
CA LEU A 12 8.65 2.73 21.50
C LEU A 12 7.39 2.84 20.63
N THR A 13 7.33 3.85 19.78
CA THR A 13 6.25 4.05 18.81
C THR A 13 6.15 2.90 17.80
N LYS A 14 7.28 2.37 17.34
CA LYS A 14 7.32 1.19 16.45
C LYS A 14 6.93 -0.10 17.15
N VAL A 15 7.34 -0.28 18.41
CA VAL A 15 6.89 -1.41 19.22
C VAL A 15 5.38 -1.37 19.47
N ALA A 16 4.78 -0.19 19.51
CA ALA A 16 3.33 -0.01 19.60
C ALA A 16 2.60 -0.10 18.24
N SER A 17 3.33 -0.22 17.13
CA SER A 17 2.75 -0.40 15.80
C SER A 17 2.65 -1.88 15.43
N TRP A 18 2.13 -2.17 14.24
CA TRP A 18 2.08 -3.52 13.69
C TRP A 18 3.47 -4.18 13.62
N GLU A 19 4.55 -3.41 13.48
CA GLU A 19 5.92 -3.94 13.47
C GLU A 19 6.30 -4.57 14.81
N GLY A 20 5.78 -4.03 15.92
CA GLY A 20 6.03 -4.55 17.26
C GLY A 20 5.54 -5.99 17.46
N GLU A 21 4.46 -6.36 16.78
CA GLU A 21 3.97 -7.73 16.78
C GLU A 21 5.00 -8.70 16.18
N LEU A 22 5.62 -8.32 15.05
CA LEU A 22 6.68 -9.13 14.44
C LEU A 22 7.91 -9.21 15.35
N MET A 23 8.25 -8.11 16.04
CA MET A 23 9.42 -8.04 16.92
C MET A 23 9.25 -8.86 18.21
N LEU A 24 8.05 -8.91 18.79
CA LEU A 24 7.81 -9.43 20.14
C LEU A 24 6.90 -10.67 20.18
N GLY A 25 6.20 -10.97 19.09
CA GLY A 25 5.16 -12.01 19.02
C GLY A 25 5.67 -13.40 18.62
N SER A 26 6.98 -13.65 18.64
CA SER A 26 7.59 -14.88 18.13
C SER A 26 7.78 -15.95 19.23
N PRO A 27 6.98 -17.03 19.27
CA PRO A 27 7.09 -18.08 20.29
C PRO A 27 8.32 -18.98 20.06
N ALA A 28 9.44 -18.68 20.72
CA ALA A 28 10.72 -19.41 20.53
C ALA A 28 10.60 -20.94 20.68
N HIS A 29 9.83 -21.41 21.66
CA HIS A 29 9.61 -22.84 21.89
C HIS A 29 8.96 -23.57 20.69
N TYR A 30 8.24 -22.83 19.84
CA TYR A 30 7.69 -23.34 18.59
C TYR A 30 8.61 -23.02 17.41
N LEU A 31 9.04 -21.78 17.24
CA LEU A 31 9.74 -21.33 16.03
C LEU A 31 11.19 -21.79 15.92
N SER A 32 11.88 -22.07 17.04
CA SER A 32 13.29 -22.46 17.00
C SER A 32 13.55 -23.71 16.16
N GLN A 33 12.59 -24.63 16.07
CA GLN A 33 12.72 -25.85 15.26
C GLN A 33 12.78 -25.58 13.74
N PHE A 34 12.32 -24.41 13.29
CA PHE A 34 12.34 -23.96 11.90
C PHE A 34 13.40 -22.89 11.63
N HIS A 35 14.15 -22.48 12.66
CA HIS A 35 15.16 -21.45 12.52
C HIS A 35 16.30 -21.95 11.61
N PRO A 36 16.76 -21.16 10.62
CA PRO A 36 17.70 -21.61 9.59
C PRO A 36 19.03 -22.15 10.14
N THR A 37 19.48 -21.63 11.30
CA THR A 37 20.77 -22.00 11.89
C THR A 37 20.70 -22.97 13.07
N ILE A 38 19.61 -22.96 13.85
CA ILE A 38 19.48 -23.75 15.09
C ILE A 38 18.35 -24.79 15.04
N GLY A 39 17.56 -24.77 13.96
CA GLY A 39 16.43 -25.67 13.77
C GLY A 39 16.83 -27.08 13.35
N ASP A 40 15.82 -27.94 13.26
CA ASP A 40 16.00 -29.32 12.80
C ASP A 40 16.14 -29.33 11.27
N LYS A 41 17.36 -29.61 10.80
CA LYS A 41 17.70 -29.65 9.37
C LYS A 41 16.78 -30.56 8.56
N LYS A 42 16.43 -31.74 9.09
CA LYS A 42 15.56 -32.69 8.37
C LYS A 42 14.14 -32.16 8.25
N LYS A 43 13.66 -31.44 9.27
CA LYS A 43 12.35 -30.79 9.24
C LYS A 43 12.33 -29.64 8.24
N ILE A 44 13.37 -28.82 8.22
CA ILE A 44 13.54 -27.72 7.28
C ILE A 44 13.59 -28.26 5.84
N GLU A 45 14.43 -29.25 5.55
CA GLU A 45 14.55 -29.89 4.23
C GLU A 45 13.20 -30.43 3.74
N ARG A 46 12.48 -31.18 4.60
CA ARG A 46 11.13 -31.68 4.27
C ARG A 46 10.14 -30.55 3.96
N TRP A 47 10.20 -29.45 4.71
CA TRP A 47 9.34 -28.31 4.48
C TRP A 47 9.67 -27.61 3.15
N MET A 48 10.97 -27.44 2.86
CA MET A 48 11.46 -26.91 1.58
C MET A 48 10.95 -27.76 0.41
N ASP A 49 11.06 -29.09 0.50
CA ASP A 49 10.61 -30.01 -0.54
C ASP A 49 9.10 -29.93 -0.78
N ALA A 50 8.33 -29.85 0.31
CA ALA A 50 6.87 -29.77 0.28
C ALA A 50 6.37 -28.45 -0.32
N ARG A 51 7.05 -27.33 -0.01
CA ARG A 51 6.65 -25.97 -0.41
C ARG A 51 7.42 -25.43 -1.62
N LYS A 52 8.38 -26.19 -2.15
CA LYS A 52 9.27 -25.78 -3.26
C LYS A 52 10.07 -24.51 -2.95
N LEU A 53 10.58 -24.43 -1.71
CA LEU A 53 11.37 -23.30 -1.24
C LEU A 53 12.86 -23.50 -1.55
N GLY A 54 13.56 -22.42 -1.88
CA GLY A 54 14.94 -22.47 -2.36
C GLY A 54 16.00 -22.50 -1.27
N LYS A 55 15.70 -21.99 -0.07
CA LYS A 55 16.66 -21.89 1.03
C LYS A 55 15.99 -22.00 2.42
N PRO A 56 16.74 -22.40 3.47
CA PRO A 56 16.21 -22.53 4.84
C PRO A 56 15.53 -21.27 5.40
N GLU A 57 16.00 -20.07 5.04
CA GLU A 57 15.41 -18.82 5.50
C GLU A 57 13.97 -18.65 5.00
N ASP A 58 13.67 -19.15 3.80
CA ASP A 58 12.33 -19.11 3.23
C ASP A 58 11.37 -20.00 4.02
N VAL A 59 11.84 -21.08 4.65
CA VAL A 59 11.03 -21.90 5.56
C VAL A 59 10.60 -21.10 6.78
N TYR A 60 11.55 -20.39 7.40
CA TYR A 60 11.24 -19.57 8.57
C TYR A 60 10.23 -18.48 8.21
N ILE A 61 10.45 -17.79 7.08
CA ILE A 61 9.54 -16.78 6.55
C ILE A 61 8.16 -17.37 6.28
N ASP A 62 8.09 -18.50 5.57
CA ASP A 62 6.83 -19.20 5.28
C ASP A 62 6.10 -19.53 6.59
N VAL A 63 6.77 -20.12 7.59
CA VAL A 63 6.14 -20.52 8.86
C VAL A 63 5.61 -19.33 9.68
N VAL A 64 6.30 -18.19 9.66
CA VAL A 64 5.85 -16.98 10.38
C VAL A 64 4.84 -16.14 9.60
N ASP A 65 4.75 -16.33 8.29
CA ASP A 65 3.88 -15.54 7.40
C ASP A 65 2.41 -15.58 7.83
N GLU A 66 1.70 -14.48 7.58
CA GLU A 66 0.28 -14.31 7.90
C GLU A 66 -0.60 -15.36 7.22
N GLN A 67 -0.20 -15.88 6.06
CA GLN A 67 -0.95 -16.95 5.39
C GLN A 67 -0.83 -18.30 6.10
N ASN A 68 0.29 -18.56 6.79
CA ASN A 68 0.42 -19.70 7.71
C ASN A 68 -0.07 -19.34 9.13
N ALA A 69 -0.56 -18.12 9.38
CA ALA A 69 -1.21 -17.78 10.65
C ALA A 69 -2.51 -18.55 10.92
N LEU A 70 -3.05 -19.25 9.90
CA LEU A 70 -4.16 -20.21 10.06
C LEU A 70 -3.73 -21.52 10.75
N ASN A 71 -2.43 -21.73 11.00
CA ASN A 71 -1.90 -22.91 11.65
C ASN A 71 -2.28 -22.97 13.15
N PRO A 72 -3.16 -23.91 13.57
CA PRO A 72 -3.60 -24.00 14.96
C PRO A 72 -2.50 -24.41 15.94
N ALA A 73 -1.41 -25.00 15.44
CA ALA A 73 -0.28 -25.40 16.26
C ALA A 73 0.65 -24.23 16.59
N TYR A 74 0.53 -23.09 15.91
CA TYR A 74 1.35 -21.90 16.13
C TYR A 74 0.83 -21.16 17.38
N PRO A 75 1.60 -21.10 18.49
CA PRO A 75 1.17 -20.41 19.71
C PRO A 75 1.12 -18.89 19.51
N ARG A 76 0.06 -18.23 20.00
CA ARG A 76 -0.15 -16.78 19.82
C ARG A 76 -0.51 -16.10 21.14
N LEU A 77 -0.16 -14.83 21.25
CA LEU A 77 -0.61 -13.94 22.33
C LEU A 77 -1.93 -13.20 21.98
N TRP A 78 -2.52 -13.52 20.83
CA TRP A 78 -3.76 -12.89 20.36
C TRP A 78 -4.96 -13.21 21.26
N PRO A 79 -5.97 -12.31 21.32
CA PRO A 79 -7.21 -12.55 22.06
C PRO A 79 -8.05 -13.71 21.51
N TRP A 80 -7.96 -13.98 20.20
CA TRP A 80 -8.56 -15.13 19.55
C TRP A 80 -7.53 -15.95 18.77
N VAL A 81 -7.69 -17.27 18.76
CA VAL A 81 -6.77 -18.22 18.12
C VAL A 81 -7.53 -19.26 17.30
N TYR A 82 -6.86 -19.81 16.30
CA TYR A 82 -7.36 -20.96 15.54
C TYR A 82 -7.25 -22.23 16.38
N ARG A 83 -8.32 -23.02 16.47
CA ARG A 83 -8.29 -24.38 17.05
C ARG A 83 -8.16 -25.47 16.01
N THR A 84 -8.71 -25.22 14.83
CA THR A 84 -8.72 -26.16 13.71
C THR A 84 -8.48 -25.39 12.43
N TYR A 85 -7.63 -25.94 11.56
CA TYR A 85 -7.43 -25.39 10.23
C TYR A 85 -8.58 -25.81 9.31
N ARG A 86 -9.07 -24.88 8.49
CA ARG A 86 -9.96 -25.17 7.37
C ARG A 86 -9.42 -24.45 6.15
N SER A 87 -9.30 -25.17 5.04
CA SER A 87 -8.85 -24.59 3.77
C SER A 87 -9.89 -23.65 3.16
N MET A 88 -11.18 -23.87 3.48
CA MET A 88 -12.29 -23.08 2.97
C MET A 88 -12.95 -22.28 4.10
N PRO A 89 -13.43 -21.05 3.83
CA PRO A 89 -14.25 -20.29 4.76
C PRO A 89 -15.52 -21.05 5.21
N PRO A 90 -16.12 -20.68 6.36
CA PRO A 90 -15.68 -19.61 7.25
C PRO A 90 -14.41 -19.98 8.02
N GLN A 91 -13.50 -19.03 8.16
CA GLN A 91 -12.38 -19.10 9.09
C GLN A 91 -12.90 -18.77 10.48
N ALA A 92 -12.74 -19.70 11.42
CA ALA A 92 -13.28 -19.55 12.78
C ALA A 92 -12.16 -19.48 13.81
N LEU A 93 -12.19 -18.45 14.65
CA LEU A 93 -11.30 -18.27 15.78
C LEU A 93 -12.11 -18.36 17.06
N VAL A 94 -11.49 -18.88 18.13
CA VAL A 94 -12.08 -18.93 19.47
C VAL A 94 -11.23 -18.14 20.44
N ARG A 95 -11.81 -17.70 21.55
CA ARG A 95 -11.08 -17.00 22.62
C ARG A 95 -9.83 -17.77 23.03
N ASN A 96 -8.74 -17.05 23.24
CA ASN A 96 -7.52 -17.62 23.78
C ASN A 96 -7.68 -17.80 25.30
N PRO A 97 -7.71 -19.03 25.82
CA PRO A 97 -7.87 -19.26 27.26
C PRO A 97 -6.67 -18.75 28.08
N TYR A 98 -5.55 -18.45 27.42
CA TYR A 98 -4.35 -17.89 28.02
C TYR A 98 -4.16 -16.40 27.70
N TYR A 99 -5.20 -15.70 27.22
CA TYR A 99 -5.10 -14.26 27.01
C TYR A 99 -4.87 -13.55 28.34
N PHE A 100 -3.92 -12.62 28.35
CA PHE A 100 -3.33 -12.09 29.57
C PHE A 100 -4.06 -10.86 30.12
N ALA A 101 -4.92 -10.22 29.32
CA ALA A 101 -5.60 -9.01 29.72
C ALA A 101 -6.91 -9.31 30.47
N VAL A 102 -7.19 -8.51 31.50
CA VAL A 102 -8.41 -8.53 32.29
C VAL A 102 -9.02 -7.13 32.31
N ASP A 103 -10.34 -7.03 32.46
CA ASP A 103 -11.01 -5.78 32.77
C ASP A 103 -10.85 -5.39 34.27
N PRO A 104 -11.28 -4.19 34.69
CA PRO A 104 -11.19 -3.74 36.08
C PRO A 104 -11.92 -4.66 37.09
N GLU A 105 -12.95 -5.39 36.66
CA GLU A 105 -13.72 -6.34 37.46
C GLU A 105 -13.06 -7.73 37.55
N GLY A 106 -11.98 -7.96 36.79
CA GLY A 106 -11.22 -9.21 36.79
C GLY A 106 -11.71 -10.25 35.77
N ASN A 107 -12.62 -9.88 34.86
CA ASN A 107 -13.03 -10.78 33.77
C ASN A 107 -11.89 -10.89 32.76
N GLN A 108 -11.47 -12.12 32.47
CA GLN A 108 -10.47 -12.39 31.43
C GLN A 108 -11.04 -12.04 30.05
N LEU A 109 -10.34 -11.19 29.32
CA LEU A 109 -10.70 -10.79 27.96
C LEU A 109 -10.32 -11.89 26.94
N PRO A 110 -10.84 -11.84 25.70
CA PRO A 110 -11.90 -10.94 25.21
C PRO A 110 -13.31 -11.33 25.69
N TYR A 111 -14.27 -10.39 25.63
CA TYR A 111 -15.67 -10.68 25.92
C TYR A 111 -16.34 -11.57 24.86
N ILE A 112 -15.97 -11.41 23.59
CA ILE A 112 -16.52 -12.21 22.49
C ILE A 112 -15.83 -13.57 22.47
N ASP A 113 -16.59 -14.66 22.49
CA ASP A 113 -16.02 -16.01 22.54
C ASP A 113 -15.47 -16.50 21.19
N ARG A 114 -16.07 -16.08 20.08
CA ARG A 114 -15.77 -16.60 18.74
C ARG A 114 -15.84 -15.51 17.69
N LEU A 115 -14.91 -15.56 16.74
CA LEU A 115 -14.94 -14.78 15.51
C LEU A 115 -15.13 -15.73 14.33
N SER A 116 -15.94 -15.32 13.35
CA SER A 116 -16.15 -16.05 12.10
C SER A 116 -15.94 -15.10 10.93
N PHE A 117 -15.04 -15.46 10.01
CA PHE A 117 -14.75 -14.68 8.82
C PHE A 117 -15.16 -15.45 7.56
N GLU A 118 -16.09 -14.88 6.82
CA GLU A 118 -16.47 -15.36 5.48
C GLU A 118 -15.76 -14.56 4.40
N VAL A 119 -15.25 -15.24 3.38
CA VAL A 119 -14.65 -14.58 2.21
C VAL A 119 -15.73 -14.49 1.12
N LYS A 120 -16.23 -13.27 0.92
CA LYS A 120 -17.19 -12.93 -0.14
C LYS A 120 -16.54 -12.00 -1.17
N SER A 121 -17.02 -12.06 -2.42
CA SER A 121 -16.70 -11.04 -3.44
C SER A 121 -17.13 -9.65 -2.95
N PRO A 122 -16.54 -8.54 -3.44
CA PRO A 122 -16.90 -7.20 -2.98
C PRO A 122 -18.41 -6.92 -3.02
N LYS A 123 -19.09 -7.33 -4.10
CA LYS A 123 -20.55 -7.17 -4.25
C LYS A 123 -21.33 -7.98 -3.21
N MET A 124 -21.00 -9.27 -3.05
CA MET A 124 -21.68 -10.15 -2.08
C MET A 124 -21.41 -9.72 -0.63
N ARG A 125 -20.21 -9.21 -0.35
CA ARG A 125 -19.85 -8.68 0.97
C ARG A 125 -20.77 -7.51 1.35
N MET A 126 -20.96 -6.56 0.44
CA MET A 126 -21.82 -5.40 0.72
C MET A 126 -23.28 -5.80 0.92
N GLU A 127 -23.78 -6.77 0.17
CA GLU A 127 -25.15 -7.28 0.36
C GLU A 127 -25.32 -7.94 1.73
N ALA A 128 -24.37 -8.81 2.12
CA ALA A 128 -24.37 -9.47 3.42
C ALA A 128 -24.34 -8.45 4.57
N ILE A 129 -23.45 -7.45 4.52
CA ILE A 129 -23.38 -6.39 5.54
C ILE A 129 -24.70 -5.63 5.61
N SER A 130 -25.28 -5.28 4.45
CA SER A 130 -26.51 -4.48 4.42
C SER A 130 -27.74 -5.24 4.94
N ASN A 131 -27.68 -6.57 4.95
CA ASN A 131 -28.72 -7.44 5.50
C ASN A 131 -28.45 -7.81 6.98
N GLY A 132 -27.45 -7.20 7.61
CA GLY A 132 -27.13 -7.43 9.03
C GLY A 132 -26.33 -8.70 9.31
N GLU A 133 -25.79 -9.38 8.28
CA GLU A 133 -25.01 -10.62 8.47
C GLU A 133 -23.65 -10.38 9.15
N ALA A 134 -23.16 -9.14 9.15
CA ALA A 134 -21.88 -8.78 9.76
C ALA A 134 -22.11 -8.04 11.08
N SER A 135 -21.59 -8.59 12.19
CA SER A 135 -21.65 -7.94 13.50
C SER A 135 -20.76 -6.70 13.61
N MET A 136 -19.65 -6.67 12.87
CA MET A 136 -18.74 -5.53 12.76
C MET A 136 -17.93 -5.67 11.47
N GLN A 137 -17.89 -4.62 10.66
CA GLN A 137 -17.00 -4.53 9.51
C GLN A 137 -16.59 -3.08 9.30
N ALA A 138 -15.28 -2.84 9.23
CA ALA A 138 -14.73 -1.57 8.73
C ALA A 138 -14.11 -1.76 7.34
N ARG A 139 -13.32 -2.83 7.17
CA ARG A 139 -12.52 -3.06 5.96
C ARG A 139 -13.40 -3.32 4.73
N GLY A 140 -13.18 -2.55 3.67
CA GLY A 140 -13.83 -2.75 2.38
C GLY A 140 -15.28 -2.26 2.30
N ILE A 141 -15.74 -1.50 3.31
CA ILE A 141 -16.89 -0.61 3.15
C ILE A 141 -16.36 0.67 2.48
N LYS A 142 -16.90 0.99 1.31
CA LYS A 142 -16.50 2.15 0.50
C LYS A 142 -17.62 3.19 0.46
N TRP A 143 -17.25 4.45 0.20
CA TRP A 143 -18.20 5.57 0.15
C TRP A 143 -19.27 5.41 -0.94
N ASP A 144 -18.95 4.78 -2.07
CA ASP A 144 -19.87 4.49 -3.18
C ASP A 144 -21.08 3.61 -2.80
N ARG A 145 -21.14 3.12 -1.55
CA ARG A 145 -22.27 2.35 -0.99
C ARG A 145 -22.97 3.07 0.15
N TYR A 146 -22.55 4.29 0.48
CA TYR A 146 -23.03 5.06 1.63
C TYR A 146 -24.56 5.17 1.66
N THR A 147 -25.16 5.70 0.60
CA THR A 147 -26.61 5.91 0.50
C THR A 147 -27.40 4.62 0.67
N MET A 148 -26.97 3.53 0.02
CA MET A 148 -27.60 2.21 0.15
C MET A 148 -27.52 1.71 1.59
N MET A 149 -26.35 1.81 2.22
CA MET A 149 -26.16 1.40 3.62
C MET A 149 -27.04 2.23 4.57
N MET A 150 -27.11 3.54 4.36
CA MET A 150 -27.95 4.44 5.15
C MET A 150 -29.45 4.13 5.01
N GLN A 151 -29.90 3.72 3.81
CA GLN A 151 -31.28 3.27 3.58
C GLN A 151 -31.56 1.92 4.24
N LYS A 152 -30.62 0.97 4.17
CA LYS A 152 -30.79 -0.38 4.71
C LYS A 152 -30.54 -0.48 6.23
N ARG A 153 -29.88 0.49 6.87
CA ARG A 153 -29.44 0.41 8.29
C ARG A 153 -30.52 0.03 9.30
N GLN A 154 -31.76 0.51 9.11
CA GLN A 154 -32.86 0.18 10.01
C GLN A 154 -33.36 -1.25 9.77
N ALA A 155 -33.45 -1.67 8.50
CA ALA A 155 -33.90 -3.00 8.13
C ALA A 155 -32.84 -4.09 8.45
N GLY A 156 -31.56 -3.77 8.28
CA GLY A 156 -30.43 -4.64 8.60
C GLY A 156 -29.93 -4.53 10.05
N ASP A 157 -30.59 -3.74 10.90
CA ASP A 157 -30.27 -3.55 12.32
C ASP A 157 -28.79 -3.27 12.61
N PHE A 158 -28.23 -2.22 11.99
CA PHE A 158 -26.84 -1.82 12.20
C PHE A 158 -26.65 -0.31 12.32
N HIS A 159 -25.56 0.09 12.96
CA HIS A 159 -25.10 1.47 13.00
C HIS A 159 -23.95 1.68 12.01
N LEU A 160 -24.03 2.73 11.21
CA LEU A 160 -22.93 3.17 10.36
C LEU A 160 -22.13 4.24 11.09
N LEU A 161 -20.86 3.94 11.38
CA LEU A 161 -19.95 4.83 12.10
C LEU A 161 -19.03 5.55 11.11
N HIS A 162 -19.01 6.88 11.16
CA HIS A 162 -18.16 7.73 10.32
C HIS A 162 -16.83 8.01 11.02
N TRP A 163 -15.93 7.03 11.00
CA TRP A 163 -14.61 7.21 11.59
C TRP A 163 -13.75 8.14 10.74
N TYR A 164 -12.92 8.94 11.39
CA TYR A 164 -11.96 9.79 10.70
C TYR A 164 -10.82 8.93 10.16
N PRO A 165 -10.56 8.92 8.84
CA PRO A 165 -9.49 8.13 8.24
C PRO A 165 -8.11 8.65 8.65
N GLY A 166 -7.16 7.74 8.88
CA GLY A 166 -5.76 8.07 9.11
C GLY A 166 -5.00 8.46 7.84
N ASP A 167 -5.55 8.09 6.68
CA ASP A 167 -5.12 8.40 5.34
C ASP A 167 -5.88 9.61 4.74
N ARG A 168 -5.45 10.09 3.57
CA ARG A 168 -6.03 11.26 2.87
C ARG A 168 -6.69 10.92 1.55
N SER A 169 -6.32 9.81 0.92
CA SER A 169 -6.87 9.41 -0.38
C SER A 169 -6.91 7.90 -0.50
N ASP A 170 -8.10 7.36 -0.79
CA ASP A 170 -8.28 5.95 -1.17
C ASP A 170 -7.74 5.65 -2.58
N TYR A 171 -7.43 6.69 -3.36
CA TYR A 171 -6.94 6.61 -4.74
C TYR A 171 -5.77 7.58 -4.94
N CYS A 172 -4.62 7.26 -4.36
CA CYS A 172 -3.40 8.04 -4.52
C CYS A 172 -2.58 7.51 -5.70
N ILE A 173 -2.22 8.43 -6.62
CA ILE A 173 -1.36 8.13 -7.76
C ILE A 173 0.10 8.33 -7.35
N TYR A 174 0.90 7.27 -7.44
CA TYR A 174 2.31 7.29 -7.12
C TYR A 174 3.17 7.25 -8.40
N PRO A 175 3.90 8.33 -8.73
CA PRO A 175 4.87 8.32 -9.82
C PRO A 175 6.09 7.48 -9.44
N ASN A 176 6.53 6.60 -10.33
CA ASN A 176 7.70 5.76 -10.07
C ASN A 176 9.01 6.52 -10.35
N LEU A 177 9.60 7.12 -9.31
CA LEU A 177 10.87 7.85 -9.39
C LEU A 177 12.08 6.93 -9.66
N ASN A 178 11.91 5.62 -9.47
CA ASN A 178 12.96 4.64 -9.70
C ASN A 178 12.66 3.72 -10.89
N ARG A 179 11.81 4.18 -11.83
CA ARG A 179 11.45 3.43 -13.05
C ARG A 179 12.71 2.82 -13.67
N THR A 180 12.69 1.51 -13.89
CA THR A 180 13.79 0.83 -14.58
C THR A 180 13.92 1.34 -16.00
N THR A 181 15.14 1.65 -16.42
CA THR A 181 15.46 2.12 -17.77
C THR A 181 16.15 1.06 -18.60
N VAL A 182 16.30 -0.15 -18.06
CA VAL A 182 16.96 -1.27 -18.74
C VAL A 182 16.03 -2.47 -18.85
N ASP A 183 16.16 -3.22 -19.95
CA ASP A 183 15.48 -4.48 -20.17
C ASP A 183 16.09 -5.62 -19.33
N ALA A 184 15.52 -6.83 -19.44
CA ALA A 184 16.01 -8.01 -18.73
C ALA A 184 17.42 -8.46 -19.14
N ARG A 185 17.96 -7.94 -20.25
CA ARG A 185 19.30 -8.21 -20.79
C ARG A 185 20.29 -7.10 -20.44
N GLY A 186 19.85 -6.02 -19.79
CA GLY A 186 20.67 -4.87 -19.41
C GLY A 186 20.77 -3.78 -20.47
N ASN A 187 20.01 -3.85 -21.57
CA ASN A 187 20.02 -2.80 -22.59
C ASN A 187 19.15 -1.64 -22.16
N VAL A 188 19.60 -0.41 -22.40
CA VAL A 188 18.79 0.80 -22.16
C VAL A 188 17.57 0.80 -23.08
N ASP A 189 16.39 0.89 -22.48
CA ASP A 189 15.13 1.20 -23.16
C ASP A 189 15.00 2.73 -23.25
N PRO A 190 15.06 3.33 -24.46
CA PRO A 190 15.00 4.78 -24.63
C PRO A 190 13.70 5.40 -24.13
N ASP A 191 12.57 4.72 -24.27
CA ASP A 191 11.27 5.23 -23.83
C ASP A 191 11.17 5.18 -22.31
N ALA A 192 11.64 4.08 -21.71
CA ALA A 192 11.71 3.97 -20.26
C ALA A 192 12.66 5.01 -19.66
N ALA A 193 13.79 5.30 -20.29
CA ALA A 193 14.72 6.36 -19.89
C ALA A 193 14.09 7.76 -20.00
N ALA A 194 13.38 8.05 -21.10
CA ALA A 194 12.67 9.30 -21.30
C ALA A 194 11.58 9.51 -20.23
N LYS A 195 10.77 8.48 -19.97
CA LYS A 195 9.75 8.49 -18.90
C LYS A 195 10.38 8.65 -17.52
N HIS A 196 11.47 7.95 -17.24
CA HIS A 196 12.19 8.09 -15.96
C HIS A 196 12.64 9.54 -15.72
N LYS A 197 13.16 10.22 -16.74
CA LYS A 197 13.55 11.64 -16.66
C LYS A 197 12.33 12.54 -16.38
N LEU A 198 11.21 12.33 -17.08
CA LEU A 198 9.98 13.08 -16.87
C LEU A 198 9.41 12.87 -15.46
N LEU A 199 9.32 11.62 -15.00
CA LEU A 199 8.81 11.30 -13.66
C LEU A 199 9.66 11.93 -12.55
N ASN A 200 10.98 12.04 -12.76
CA ASN A 200 11.89 12.71 -11.82
C ASN A 200 11.84 14.24 -11.88
N ASP A 201 11.38 14.85 -12.98
CA ASP A 201 11.18 16.31 -13.05
C ASP A 201 9.98 16.75 -12.18
N PRO A 202 10.21 17.54 -11.11
CA PRO A 202 9.10 18.00 -10.26
C PRO A 202 8.10 18.89 -11.01
N ARG A 203 8.52 19.60 -12.07
CA ARG A 203 7.62 20.44 -12.89
C ARG A 203 6.62 19.59 -13.64
N PHE A 204 7.05 18.44 -14.18
CA PHE A 204 6.16 17.48 -14.83
C PHE A 204 5.09 16.97 -13.85
N ARG A 205 5.50 16.50 -12.66
CA ARG A 205 4.56 16.01 -11.64
C ARG A 205 3.56 17.08 -11.18
N ARG A 206 4.02 18.32 -11.01
CA ARG A 206 3.17 19.46 -10.65
C ARG A 206 2.15 19.78 -11.74
N ALA A 207 2.56 19.76 -13.01
CA ALA A 207 1.67 19.96 -14.15
C ALA A 207 0.57 18.89 -14.20
N LEU A 208 0.94 17.60 -14.04
CA LEU A 208 -0.03 16.51 -13.99
C LEU A 208 -1.01 16.64 -12.82
N SER A 209 -0.56 17.15 -11.66
CA SER A 209 -1.46 17.39 -10.53
C SER A 209 -2.46 18.52 -10.80
N LEU A 210 -2.01 19.62 -11.43
CA LEU A 210 -2.88 20.76 -11.79
C LEU A 210 -3.89 20.41 -12.89
N ALA A 211 -3.56 19.43 -13.74
CA ALA A 211 -4.46 18.96 -14.78
C ALA A 211 -5.66 18.18 -14.24
N ILE A 212 -5.62 17.68 -12.99
CA ILE A 212 -6.69 16.85 -12.43
C ILE A 212 -7.79 17.72 -11.81
N ASN A 213 -9.02 17.58 -12.29
CA ASN A 213 -10.20 18.24 -11.76
C ASN A 213 -10.75 17.51 -10.53
N ARG A 214 -10.06 17.67 -9.40
CA ARG A 214 -10.46 17.06 -8.13
C ARG A 214 -11.86 17.46 -7.68
N LYS A 215 -12.30 18.70 -7.99
CA LYS A 215 -13.66 19.15 -7.62
C LYS A 215 -14.73 18.35 -8.36
N GLU A 216 -14.53 18.07 -9.65
CA GLU A 216 -15.45 17.24 -10.43
C GLU A 216 -15.48 15.81 -9.92
N ILE A 217 -14.31 15.22 -9.68
CA ILE A 217 -14.20 13.87 -9.10
C ILE A 217 -14.94 13.80 -7.77
N ILE A 218 -14.73 14.77 -6.88
CA ILE A 218 -15.36 14.84 -5.56
C ILE A 218 -16.87 14.99 -5.67
N ARG A 219 -17.35 15.78 -6.63
CA ARG A 219 -18.79 15.93 -6.89
C ARG A 219 -19.42 14.64 -7.40
N ALA A 220 -18.75 13.96 -8.33
CA ALA A 220 -19.30 12.80 -9.03
C ALA A 220 -19.21 11.49 -8.23
N GLU A 221 -18.11 11.29 -7.49
CA GLU A 221 -17.80 10.01 -6.81
C GLU A 221 -17.96 10.08 -5.29
N TYR A 222 -17.93 11.29 -4.71
CA TYR A 222 -17.88 11.50 -3.26
C TYR A 222 -18.94 12.48 -2.74
N ASP A 223 -19.97 12.81 -3.54
CA ASP A 223 -21.11 13.65 -3.11
C ASP A 223 -20.72 14.98 -2.42
N ASN A 224 -19.55 15.56 -2.75
CA ASN A 224 -18.98 16.75 -2.10
C ASN A 224 -18.67 16.62 -0.59
N ILE A 225 -18.50 15.42 -0.06
CA ILE A 225 -18.21 15.20 1.37
C ILE A 225 -16.72 15.26 1.73
N THR A 226 -15.85 15.45 0.74
CA THR A 226 -14.40 15.56 0.90
C THR A 226 -13.87 16.77 0.12
N GLU A 227 -12.58 17.05 0.22
CA GLU A 227 -11.95 18.22 -0.40
C GLU A 227 -10.68 17.86 -1.22
N PRO A 228 -10.29 18.69 -2.20
CA PRO A 228 -9.03 18.52 -2.91
C PRO A 228 -7.82 18.62 -1.97
N ALA A 229 -7.04 17.53 -1.90
CA ALA A 229 -5.88 17.44 -1.04
C ALA A 229 -4.72 16.66 -1.69
N GLN A 230 -3.51 16.86 -1.16
CA GLN A 230 -2.35 16.01 -1.38
C GLN A 230 -2.23 14.94 -0.27
N ALA A 231 -1.38 13.93 -0.50
CA ALA A 231 -0.97 12.96 0.51
C ALA A 231 -0.04 13.61 1.56
N ALA A 232 -0.61 14.52 2.37
CA ALA A 232 0.04 15.25 3.44
C ALA A 232 -0.84 15.23 4.70
N PRO A 233 -0.28 15.42 5.90
CA PRO A 233 -1.08 15.49 7.12
C PRO A 233 -2.18 16.54 6.98
N GLY A 234 -3.43 16.18 7.29
CA GLY A 234 -4.56 17.11 7.25
C GLY A 234 -4.84 17.76 8.61
N PRO A 235 -5.88 18.62 8.71
CA PRO A 235 -6.06 19.56 9.82
C PRO A 235 -6.15 18.93 11.23
N ALA A 236 -6.61 17.68 11.34
CA ALA A 236 -6.71 16.99 12.63
C ALA A 236 -5.37 16.40 13.10
N SER A 237 -4.34 16.38 12.27
CA SER A 237 -3.00 15.90 12.63
C SER A 237 -2.18 16.99 13.30
N TYR A 238 -1.39 16.62 14.31
CA TYR A 238 -0.36 17.49 14.88
C TYR A 238 0.68 17.97 13.84
N PHE A 239 0.86 17.23 12.75
CA PHE A 239 1.83 17.52 11.70
C PHE A 239 1.23 18.33 10.53
N TYR A 240 0.02 18.89 10.70
CA TYR A 240 -0.67 19.62 9.64
C TYR A 240 0.18 20.76 9.07
N ASN A 241 0.22 20.82 7.74
CA ASN A 241 0.78 21.96 7.01
C ASN A 241 -0.12 22.29 5.83
N GLU A 242 -0.89 23.38 5.95
CA GLU A 242 -1.87 23.81 4.94
C GLU A 242 -1.25 23.95 3.54
N LYS A 243 -0.05 24.53 3.45
CA LYS A 243 0.64 24.73 2.17
C LYS A 243 0.95 23.41 1.47
N LEU A 244 1.42 22.40 2.22
CA LEU A 244 1.69 21.07 1.67
C LEU A 244 0.39 20.34 1.34
N TYR A 245 -0.61 20.46 2.20
CA TYR A 245 -1.91 19.83 2.04
C TYR A 245 -2.65 20.27 0.78
N HIS A 246 -2.57 21.56 0.42
CA HIS A 246 -3.21 22.11 -0.79
C HIS A 246 -2.26 22.32 -1.98
N ALA A 247 -0.99 21.87 -1.91
CA ALA A 247 -0.02 22.10 -2.97
C ALA A 247 -0.50 21.52 -4.31
N TYR A 248 -0.59 22.36 -5.36
CA TYR A 248 -0.98 21.93 -6.72
C TYR A 248 -2.30 21.15 -6.79
N THR A 249 -3.25 21.45 -5.89
CA THR A 249 -4.59 20.82 -5.87
C THR A 249 -5.63 21.57 -6.70
N ALA A 250 -5.35 22.83 -7.07
CA ALA A 250 -6.19 23.61 -7.96
C ALA A 250 -6.25 23.00 -9.36
N TYR A 251 -7.43 23.01 -9.98
CA TYR A 251 -7.61 22.64 -11.37
C TYR A 251 -7.25 23.82 -12.27
N ASP A 252 -6.15 23.69 -13.01
CA ASP A 252 -5.60 24.72 -13.90
C ASP A 252 -4.90 24.05 -15.09
N PRO A 253 -5.67 23.50 -16.06
CA PRO A 253 -5.13 22.82 -17.22
C PRO A 253 -4.31 23.74 -18.13
N ASP A 254 -4.60 25.05 -18.14
CA ASP A 254 -3.82 26.03 -18.92
C ASP A 254 -2.42 26.20 -18.35
N ARG A 255 -2.30 26.31 -17.02
CA ARG A 255 -0.99 26.34 -16.36
C ARG A 255 -0.27 25.00 -16.49
N ALA A 256 -0.98 23.88 -16.40
CA ALA A 256 -0.39 22.57 -16.64
C ALA A 256 0.20 22.49 -18.05
N ASN A 257 -0.52 22.93 -19.09
CA ASN A 257 -0.02 22.99 -20.46
C ASN A 257 1.24 23.85 -20.59
N ARG A 258 1.24 25.07 -20.04
CA ARG A 258 2.44 25.94 -20.04
C ARG A 258 3.65 25.28 -19.37
N MET A 259 3.44 24.65 -18.22
CA MET A 259 4.51 23.95 -17.50
C MET A 259 5.06 22.75 -18.28
N LEU A 260 4.22 22.05 -19.04
CA LEU A 260 4.66 20.96 -19.92
C LEU A 260 5.44 21.50 -21.14
N ASP A 261 5.06 22.64 -21.70
CA ASP A 261 5.79 23.30 -22.78
C ASP A 261 7.17 23.80 -22.31
N GLU A 262 7.25 24.39 -21.10
CA GLU A 262 8.49 24.88 -20.48
C GLU A 262 9.54 23.78 -20.24
N ILE A 263 9.12 22.52 -20.10
CA ILE A 263 10.03 21.38 -19.99
C ILE A 263 10.33 20.71 -21.35
N GLY A 264 9.87 21.32 -22.45
CA GLY A 264 10.20 20.92 -23.81
C GLY A 264 9.27 19.86 -24.42
N LEU A 265 8.10 19.58 -23.84
CA LEU A 265 7.14 18.62 -24.40
C LEU A 265 6.23 19.24 -25.48
N THR A 266 6.77 20.04 -26.38
CA THR A 266 5.97 20.82 -27.35
C THR A 266 5.53 20.04 -28.58
N ASP A 267 6.25 18.97 -28.96
CA ASP A 267 5.90 18.12 -30.10
C ASP A 267 4.65 17.28 -29.79
N ARG A 268 3.76 17.15 -30.77
CA ARG A 268 2.50 16.41 -30.67
C ARG A 268 2.30 15.46 -31.85
N ASP A 269 1.55 14.38 -31.62
CA ASP A 269 1.06 13.49 -32.66
C ASP A 269 -0.22 14.04 -33.32
N LEU A 270 -0.74 13.31 -34.31
CA LEU A 270 -1.93 13.70 -35.07
C LEU A 270 -3.22 13.72 -34.23
N GLU A 271 -3.23 13.03 -33.09
CA GLU A 271 -4.34 12.99 -32.15
C GLU A 271 -4.23 14.11 -31.10
N GLY A 272 -3.16 14.91 -31.14
CA GLY A 272 -2.92 16.04 -30.25
C GLY A 272 -2.21 15.68 -28.94
N TYR A 273 -1.71 14.45 -28.78
CA TYR A 273 -0.93 14.05 -27.60
C TYR A 273 0.54 14.40 -27.76
N ARG A 274 1.19 14.76 -26.66
CA ARG A 274 2.61 15.11 -26.61
C ARG A 274 3.46 13.88 -26.93
N LYS A 275 4.61 14.07 -27.58
CA LYS A 275 5.59 13.00 -27.81
C LYS A 275 6.65 12.97 -26.72
N LEU A 276 7.27 11.81 -26.51
CA LEU A 276 8.44 11.69 -25.66
C LEU A 276 9.59 12.56 -26.22
N PRO A 277 10.53 13.03 -25.38
CA PRO A 277 11.69 13.79 -25.85
C PRO A 277 12.57 13.09 -26.90
N ASN A 278 12.42 11.78 -27.06
CA ASN A 278 13.08 10.99 -28.11
C ASN A 278 12.30 10.94 -29.44
N GLY A 279 11.14 11.60 -29.53
CA GLY A 279 10.26 11.64 -30.69
C GLY A 279 9.21 10.52 -30.76
N ASN A 280 9.29 9.51 -29.88
CA ASN A 280 8.33 8.41 -29.85
C ASN A 280 7.01 8.82 -29.21
N GLU A 281 5.97 8.00 -29.41
CA GLU A 281 4.68 8.19 -28.79
C GLU A 281 4.78 8.19 -27.25
N MET A 282 4.15 9.17 -26.59
CA MET A 282 4.09 9.20 -25.12
C MET A 282 2.80 8.56 -24.62
N ALA A 283 2.91 7.36 -24.03
CA ALA A 283 1.82 6.75 -23.29
C ALA A 283 2.31 6.28 -21.91
N PHE A 284 1.67 6.73 -20.83
CA PHE A 284 1.98 6.29 -19.47
C PHE A 284 1.06 5.17 -19.02
N LEU A 285 1.61 4.22 -18.26
CA LEU A 285 0.85 3.11 -17.68
C LEU A 285 0.59 3.35 -16.19
N ILE A 286 -0.67 3.24 -15.79
CA ILE A 286 -1.06 3.29 -14.37
C ILE A 286 -1.64 1.95 -13.93
N ASN A 287 -0.97 1.32 -12.97
CA ASN A 287 -1.34 0.00 -12.47
C ASN A 287 -2.15 0.11 -11.18
N PHE A 288 -3.21 -0.68 -11.06
CA PHE A 288 -4.00 -0.83 -9.84
C PHE A 288 -4.45 -2.29 -9.66
N THR A 289 -5.13 -2.61 -8.56
CA THR A 289 -5.66 -3.95 -8.27
C THR A 289 -7.15 -3.89 -7.94
N ALA A 290 -7.83 -5.05 -7.93
CA ALA A 290 -9.22 -5.16 -7.50
C ALA A 290 -9.49 -4.58 -6.08
N PHE A 291 -8.48 -4.49 -5.22
CA PHE A 291 -8.61 -3.88 -3.89
C PHE A 291 -8.91 -2.37 -3.99
N THR A 292 -8.03 -1.64 -4.69
CA THR A 292 -8.23 -0.21 -4.97
C THR A 292 -9.47 0.01 -5.84
N GLY A 293 -9.62 -0.82 -6.88
CA GLY A 293 -10.61 -0.62 -7.95
C GLY A 293 -10.20 0.52 -8.89
N ILE A 294 -10.97 0.70 -9.97
CA ILE A 294 -10.67 1.71 -11.00
C ILE A 294 -10.81 3.15 -10.48
N GLY A 295 -11.66 3.36 -9.47
CA GLY A 295 -11.90 4.66 -8.84
C GLY A 295 -12.17 5.77 -9.88
N PRO A 296 -11.68 7.00 -9.64
CA PRO A 296 -11.82 8.12 -10.58
C PRO A 296 -10.85 8.03 -11.77
N GLY A 297 -10.31 6.84 -12.08
CA GLY A 297 -9.28 6.64 -13.10
C GLY A 297 -9.65 7.22 -14.46
N GLN A 298 -10.91 7.09 -14.89
CA GLN A 298 -11.36 7.62 -16.18
C GLN A 298 -11.35 9.16 -16.22
N PHE A 299 -11.76 9.83 -15.12
CA PHE A 299 -11.63 11.29 -15.02
C PHE A 299 -10.16 11.73 -15.21
N ILE A 300 -9.22 10.98 -14.61
CA ILE A 300 -7.79 11.29 -14.72
C ILE A 300 -7.29 11.09 -16.16
N VAL A 301 -7.76 10.05 -16.86
CA VAL A 301 -7.45 9.83 -18.29
C VAL A 301 -7.91 11.03 -19.13
N ASP A 302 -9.16 11.47 -18.93
CA ASP A 302 -9.75 12.57 -19.68
C ASP A 302 -9.05 13.90 -19.36
N ASP A 303 -8.80 14.17 -18.08
CA ASP A 303 -8.10 15.35 -17.58
C ASP A 303 -6.66 15.43 -18.11
N TRP A 304 -5.92 14.32 -18.14
CA TRP A 304 -4.57 14.28 -18.69
C TRP A 304 -4.57 14.38 -20.22
N ALA A 305 -5.57 13.83 -20.90
CA ALA A 305 -5.74 14.00 -22.35
C ALA A 305 -5.93 15.47 -22.74
N ASN A 306 -6.65 16.26 -21.93
CA ASN A 306 -6.84 17.71 -22.15
C ASN A 306 -5.52 18.51 -22.14
N VAL A 307 -4.47 18.00 -21.51
CA VAL A 307 -3.11 18.59 -21.53
C VAL A 307 -2.15 17.82 -22.45
N GLY A 308 -2.66 16.91 -23.26
CA GLY A 308 -1.92 16.11 -24.24
C GLY A 308 -1.12 14.96 -23.64
N ILE A 309 -1.50 14.41 -22.49
CA ILE A 309 -0.82 13.27 -21.87
C ILE A 309 -1.69 12.02 -21.99
N ARG A 310 -1.19 11.00 -22.71
CA ARG A 310 -1.91 9.73 -22.88
C ARG A 310 -1.67 8.84 -21.66
N LEU A 311 -2.75 8.34 -21.07
CA LEU A 311 -2.74 7.46 -19.90
C LEU A 311 -3.51 6.18 -20.20
N VAL A 312 -2.92 5.03 -19.88
CA VAL A 312 -3.57 3.72 -19.98
C VAL A 312 -3.63 3.08 -18.60
N ILE A 313 -4.85 2.79 -18.17
CA ILE A 313 -5.12 2.16 -16.87
C ILE A 313 -5.09 0.64 -17.02
N ARG A 314 -4.42 -0.06 -16.09
CA ARG A 314 -4.31 -1.53 -16.07
C ARG A 314 -4.69 -2.09 -14.71
N GLU A 315 -5.78 -2.86 -14.67
CA GLU A 315 -6.08 -3.70 -13.51
C GLU A 315 -5.16 -4.92 -13.52
N MET A 316 -4.57 -5.21 -12.36
CA MET A 316 -3.62 -6.30 -12.21
C MET A 316 -4.05 -7.25 -11.09
N ALA A 317 -3.77 -8.53 -11.28
CA ALA A 317 -3.76 -9.49 -10.17
C ALA A 317 -2.71 -9.06 -9.14
N ASN A 318 -3.02 -9.16 -7.84
CA ASN A 318 -2.16 -8.69 -6.75
C ASN A 318 -0.71 -9.17 -6.88
N ASN A 319 -0.48 -10.47 -7.12
CA ASN A 319 0.88 -11.02 -7.23
C ASN A 319 1.67 -10.39 -8.38
N LEU A 320 1.01 -10.15 -9.52
CA LEU A 320 1.66 -9.52 -10.67
C LEU A 320 1.92 -8.03 -10.43
N TYR A 321 0.99 -7.32 -9.77
CA TYR A 321 1.17 -5.93 -9.36
C TYR A 321 2.42 -5.77 -8.49
N TYR A 322 2.54 -6.59 -7.44
CA TYR A 322 3.70 -6.57 -6.54
C TYR A 322 4.99 -7.00 -7.25
N ALA A 323 4.94 -7.97 -8.15
CA ALA A 323 6.10 -8.38 -8.94
C ALA A 323 6.58 -7.25 -9.88
N GLU A 324 5.68 -6.56 -10.59
CA GLU A 324 6.05 -5.43 -11.44
C GLU A 324 6.61 -4.25 -10.62
N LYS A 325 5.99 -3.95 -9.49
CA LYS A 325 6.41 -2.92 -8.55
C LYS A 325 7.82 -3.19 -8.00
N ALA A 326 8.10 -4.42 -7.57
CA ALA A 326 9.44 -4.84 -7.15
C ALA A 326 10.46 -4.74 -8.30
N ALA A 327 10.04 -5.04 -9.53
CA ALA A 327 10.86 -4.86 -10.74
C ALA A 327 10.95 -3.40 -11.22
N ARG A 328 10.28 -2.45 -10.54
CA ARG A 328 10.24 -1.01 -10.86
C ARG A 328 9.78 -0.72 -12.30
N LYS A 329 8.88 -1.55 -12.83
CA LYS A 329 8.36 -1.48 -14.21
C LYS A 329 7.17 -0.54 -14.45
N PRO A 330 6.28 -0.25 -13.49
CA PRO A 330 5.15 0.66 -13.75
C PRO A 330 5.61 2.12 -13.90
N ASP A 331 4.90 2.94 -14.68
CA ASP A 331 5.12 4.40 -14.70
C ASP A 331 4.47 5.04 -13.48
N PHE A 332 3.21 4.67 -13.26
CA PHE A 332 2.42 5.04 -12.09
C PHE A 332 1.82 3.79 -11.46
N THR A 333 1.57 3.88 -10.16
CA THR A 333 0.78 2.90 -9.42
C THR A 333 -0.30 3.61 -8.63
N VAL A 334 -1.41 2.93 -8.37
CA VAL A 334 -2.47 3.43 -7.49
C VAL A 334 -2.56 2.56 -6.26
N TRP A 335 -2.52 3.23 -5.11
CA TRP A 335 -2.83 2.64 -3.82
C TRP A 335 -3.53 3.68 -2.95
N SER A 336 -4.02 3.28 -1.78
CA SER A 336 -4.38 4.27 -0.78
C SER A 336 -3.13 5.04 -0.34
N SER A 337 -3.34 6.27 0.10
CA SER A 337 -2.39 7.00 0.92
C SER A 337 -2.35 6.37 2.32
N ASN A 338 -1.31 6.61 3.13
CA ASN A 338 -1.25 6.07 4.50
C ASN A 338 -0.22 6.80 5.35
N GLY A 339 -0.52 6.92 6.64
CA GLY A 339 0.36 7.46 7.67
C GLY A 339 0.36 8.98 7.78
N GLU A 340 -0.45 9.69 7.00
CA GLU A 340 -0.50 11.16 7.03
C GLU A 340 -0.98 11.72 8.36
N PHE A 341 -1.88 11.03 9.07
CA PHE A 341 -2.31 11.48 10.40
C PHE A 341 -1.14 11.47 11.41
N PHE A 342 -0.24 10.50 11.34
CA PHE A 342 0.93 10.41 12.22
C PHE A 342 2.16 9.86 11.47
N PRO A 343 2.85 10.72 10.69
CA PRO A 343 3.92 10.29 9.79
C PRO A 343 5.12 9.62 10.47
N ILE A 344 5.31 9.85 11.78
CA ILE A 344 6.41 9.25 12.53
C ILE A 344 6.24 7.73 12.71
N ILE A 345 5.00 7.23 12.75
CA ILE A 345 4.73 5.77 12.80
C ILE A 345 4.91 5.17 11.41
N GLU A 346 4.38 5.85 10.40
CA GLU A 346 4.22 5.30 9.06
C GLU A 346 4.57 6.37 8.01
N PRO A 347 5.86 6.55 7.66
CA PRO A 347 6.29 7.61 6.76
C PRO A 347 6.24 7.23 5.27
N ARG A 348 5.54 6.16 4.85
CA ARG A 348 5.72 5.55 3.51
C ARG A 348 5.52 6.47 2.33
N VAL A 349 4.71 7.53 2.47
CA VAL A 349 4.44 8.52 1.42
C VAL A 349 5.45 9.69 1.40
N PHE A 350 6.27 9.82 2.46
CA PHE A 350 7.24 10.90 2.63
C PHE A 350 8.69 10.42 2.51
N ILE A 351 8.98 9.23 3.03
CA ILE A 351 10.31 8.64 3.08
C ILE A 351 10.27 7.23 2.46
N PRO A 352 11.18 6.91 1.53
CA PRO A 352 11.25 5.59 0.92
C PRO A 352 11.87 4.60 1.89
N TYR A 353 11.05 3.96 2.72
CA TYR A 353 11.54 3.09 3.79
C TYR A 353 11.00 1.66 3.73
N SER A 354 9.88 1.44 3.03
CA SER A 354 9.23 0.13 2.91
C SER A 354 8.84 -0.16 1.47
N ASN A 355 8.51 -1.42 1.20
CA ASN A 355 7.92 -1.80 -0.07
C ASN A 355 6.56 -1.11 -0.33
N GLU A 356 5.95 -0.42 0.63
CA GLU A 356 4.74 0.38 0.40
C GLU A 356 5.03 1.86 0.10
N SER A 357 6.30 2.26 0.01
CA SER A 357 6.72 3.53 -0.60
C SER A 357 6.61 3.44 -2.13
N ASN A 358 5.38 3.39 -2.64
CA ASN A 358 5.05 3.10 -4.04
C ASN A 358 5.75 4.05 -5.06
N TYR A 359 6.09 5.27 -4.65
CA TYR A 359 6.78 6.24 -5.53
C TYR A 359 8.29 5.98 -5.71
N ALA A 360 8.91 5.19 -4.83
CA ALA A 360 10.37 5.03 -4.78
C ALA A 360 10.80 3.66 -4.23
N GLN A 361 10.35 2.59 -4.89
CA GLN A 361 10.66 1.21 -4.51
C GLN A 361 12.17 0.91 -4.48
N GLY A 362 12.93 1.48 -5.42
CA GLY A 362 14.39 1.35 -5.45
C GLY A 362 15.03 1.85 -4.18
N TRP A 363 14.75 3.10 -3.83
CA TRP A 363 15.28 3.73 -2.62
C TRP A 363 14.86 3.02 -1.34
N ALA A 364 13.62 2.50 -1.29
CA ALA A 364 13.17 1.69 -0.17
C ALA A 364 13.96 0.37 -0.04
N MET A 365 14.28 -0.29 -1.16
CA MET A 365 15.14 -1.47 -1.14
C MET A 365 16.57 -1.14 -0.66
N TRP A 366 17.14 -0.03 -1.10
CA TRP A 366 18.45 0.43 -0.63
C TRP A 366 18.44 0.74 0.87
N TYR A 367 17.41 1.46 1.34
CA TYR A 367 17.22 1.77 2.75
C TYR A 367 17.09 0.50 3.58
N GLY A 368 16.22 -0.43 3.19
CA GLY A 368 15.98 -1.69 3.89
C GLY A 368 17.21 -2.62 3.95
N LYS A 369 18.16 -2.49 3.01
CA LYS A 369 19.46 -3.18 3.07
C LYS A 369 20.49 -2.50 3.95
N GLY A 370 20.14 -1.41 4.64
CA GLY A 370 21.05 -0.65 5.51
C GLY A 370 21.94 0.32 4.75
N GLY A 371 21.50 0.82 3.59
CA GLY A 371 22.27 1.74 2.76
C GLY A 371 22.69 3.02 3.48
N PHE A 372 21.83 3.55 4.36
CA PHE A 372 22.16 4.72 5.19
C PHE A 372 23.35 4.48 6.14
N HIS A 373 23.62 3.22 6.50
CA HIS A 373 24.72 2.82 7.36
C HIS A 373 25.90 2.21 6.59
N GLY A 374 25.94 2.36 5.26
CA GLY A 374 27.03 1.85 4.43
C GLY A 374 27.11 0.31 4.36
N ASN A 375 25.99 -0.39 4.58
CA ASN A 375 25.99 -1.85 4.50
C ASN A 375 26.39 -2.32 3.09
N PRO A 376 27.39 -3.21 2.93
CA PRO A 376 27.82 -3.73 1.61
C PRO A 376 26.72 -4.45 0.80
N ALA A 377 25.60 -4.82 1.42
CA ALA A 377 24.44 -5.36 0.73
C ALA A 377 23.66 -4.29 -0.05
N ALA A 378 23.78 -3.01 0.33
CA ALA A 378 23.19 -1.85 -0.33
C ALA A 378 24.11 -1.19 -1.36
N ASP A 379 25.17 -1.89 -1.78
CA ASP A 379 26.12 -1.44 -2.80
C ASP A 379 25.41 -1.08 -4.12
N PRO A 380 25.70 0.07 -4.75
CA PRO A 380 25.14 0.46 -6.04
C PRO A 380 25.27 -0.59 -7.14
N ALA A 381 26.36 -1.37 -7.17
CA ALA A 381 26.58 -2.44 -8.14
C ALA A 381 25.61 -3.61 -7.95
N LYS A 382 25.08 -3.81 -6.74
CA LYS A 382 24.09 -4.84 -6.40
C LYS A 382 22.65 -4.32 -6.52
N LEU A 383 22.47 -3.00 -6.52
CA LEU A 383 21.19 -2.31 -6.53
C LEU A 383 21.14 -1.20 -7.61
N PRO A 384 21.34 -1.54 -8.90
CA PRO A 384 21.43 -0.54 -9.96
C PRO A 384 20.14 0.29 -10.07
N GLY A 385 20.29 1.62 -10.06
CA GLY A 385 19.17 2.58 -10.13
C GLY A 385 18.26 2.59 -8.91
N SER A 386 18.71 2.02 -7.79
CA SER A 386 17.95 1.96 -6.52
C SER A 386 18.61 2.75 -5.39
N VAL A 387 19.73 3.43 -5.67
CA VAL A 387 20.43 4.29 -4.71
C VAL A 387 19.85 5.71 -4.80
N PRO A 388 19.55 6.36 -3.66
CA PRO A 388 19.17 7.77 -3.65
C PRO A 388 20.25 8.66 -4.29
N PRO A 389 19.85 9.76 -4.94
CA PRO A 389 20.79 10.72 -5.55
C PRO A 389 21.65 11.45 -4.52
#